data_AF-A0A920UXP9-F1
#
_entry.id   AF-A0A920UXP9-F1
#
_cell.length_a   1.000
_cell.length_b   1.000
_cell.length_c   1.000
_cell.angle_alpha   90.00
_cell.angle_beta   90.00
_cell.angle_gamma   90.00
#
_symmetry.space_group_name_H-M   'P 1'
#
loop_
_entity.id
_entity.type
_entity.pdbx_description
1 polymer ?
#
loop_
_entity_poly.entity_id
_entity_poly.type
_entity_poly.pdbx_seq_one_letter_code
_entity_poly.pdbx_strand_id
1 'polypeptide(L)' 'MAKLKASEMAEQICSDAIQIFGGYGYMEDYPVARLARDARGTKIYEGANDIQRLVISRALLAS' A
#
# COMPACT_ATOMS: atom_id res chain seq x y z
N MET A 1 7.53 9.15 7.86
CA MET A 1 8.25 8.00 7.24
C MET A 1 7.49 6.68 7.41
N ALA A 2 7.06 6.30 8.62
CA ALA A 2 6.41 5.00 8.88
C ALA A 2 5.19 4.71 7.98
N LYS A 3 4.24 5.65 7.86
CA LYS A 3 3.03 5.50 7.03
C LYS A 3 3.34 5.18 5.57
N LEU A 4 4.26 5.93 4.96
CA LEU A 4 4.69 5.72 3.57
C LEU A 4 5.20 4.28 3.39
N LYS A 5 6.14 3.86 4.26
CA LYS A 5 6.75 2.54 4.17
C LYS A 5 5.74 1.41 4.39
N ALA A 6 4.86 1.55 5.37
CA ALA A 6 3.86 0.52 5.70
C ALA A 6 2.84 0.35 4.55
N SER A 7 2.33 1.45 3.99
CA SER A 7 1.35 1.40 2.90
C SER A 7 1.92 0.84 1.59
N GLU A 8 3.18 1.17 1.24
CA GLU A 8 3.86 0.56 0.08
C GLU A 8 4.10 -0.93 0.29
N MET A 9 4.55 -1.34 1.48
CA MET A 9 4.78 -2.73 1.80
C MET A 9 3.48 -3.55 1.77
N ALA A 10 2.40 -3.02 2.34
CA ALA A 10 1.10 -3.68 2.35
C ALA A 10 0.60 -3.95 0.92
N GLU A 11 0.77 -3.00 0.01
CA GLU A 11 0.36 -3.19 -1.38
C GLU A 11 1.22 -4.22 -2.12
N GLN A 12 2.54 -4.19 -1.93
CA GLN A 12 3.44 -5.19 -2.51
C GLN A 12 3.05 -6.61 -2.05
N ILE A 13 2.90 -6.80 -0.74
CA ILE A 13 2.55 -8.11 -0.16
C ILE A 13 1.19 -8.59 -0.68
N CYS A 14 0.19 -7.71 -0.76
CA CYS A 14 -1.12 -8.09 -1.28
C CYS A 14 -1.07 -8.44 -2.77
N SER A 15 -0.27 -7.72 -3.56
CA SER A 15 -0.06 -8.03 -4.98
C SER A 15 0.59 -9.41 -5.15
N ASP A 16 1.63 -9.71 -4.36
CA ASP A 16 2.31 -11.01 -4.38
C ASP A 16 1.35 -12.14 -3.96
N ALA A 17 0.50 -11.89 -2.95
CA ALA A 17 -0.52 -12.83 -2.52
C ALA A 17 -1.56 -13.12 -3.61
N ILE A 18 -2.05 -12.10 -4.34
CA ILE A 18 -2.94 -12.30 -5.50
C ILE A 18 -2.25 -13.21 -6.53
N GLN A 19 -0.99 -12.93 -6.86
CA GLN A 19 -0.24 -13.70 -7.84
C GLN A 19 -0.06 -15.16 -7.43
N ILE A 20 0.19 -15.43 -6.14
CA ILE A 20 0.31 -16.80 -5.59
C ILE A 20 -1.02 -17.56 -5.68
N PHE A 21 -2.14 -16.89 -5.39
CA PHE A 21 -3.47 -17.49 -5.47
C PHE A 21 -3.99 -17.66 -6.90
N GLY A 22 -3.32 -17.07 -7.90
CA GLY A 22 -3.73 -17.12 -9.31
C GLY A 22 -5.14 -16.55 -9.51
N GLY A 23 -5.98 -17.25 -10.28
CA GLY A 23 -7.37 -16.81 -10.53
C GLY A 23 -8.19 -16.65 -9.25
N TYR A 24 -7.96 -17.50 -8.25
CA TYR A 24 -8.63 -17.38 -6.95
C TYR A 24 -8.23 -16.13 -6.17
N GLY A 25 -7.09 -15.51 -6.50
CA GLY A 25 -6.64 -14.25 -5.91
C GLY A 25 -7.56 -13.07 -6.22
N TYR A 26 -8.40 -13.20 -7.25
CA TYR A 26 -9.37 -12.19 -7.66
C TYR A 26 -10.81 -12.52 -7.23
N MET A 27 -11.05 -13.71 -6.71
CA MET A 27 -12.38 -14.14 -6.28
C MET A 27 -12.68 -13.66 -4.86
N GLU A 28 -13.96 -13.42 -4.55
CA GLU A 28 -14.39 -13.00 -3.21
C GLU A 28 -14.45 -14.15 -2.19
N ASP A 29 -14.27 -15.40 -2.64
CA ASP A 29 -14.20 -16.58 -1.77
C ASP A 29 -13.00 -16.55 -0.81
N TYR A 30 -11.95 -15.81 -1.18
CA TYR A 30 -10.75 -15.64 -0.36
C TYR A 30 -10.56 -14.15 0.01
N PRO A 31 -10.07 -13.84 1.22
CA PRO A 31 -9.96 -12.46 1.70
C PRO A 31 -8.92 -11.63 0.94
N VAL A 32 -8.05 -12.26 0.14
CA VAL A 32 -6.92 -11.61 -0.53
C VAL A 32 -7.34 -10.48 -1.47
N ALA A 33 -8.44 -10.64 -2.23
CA ALA A 33 -8.95 -9.60 -3.11
C ALA A 33 -9.42 -8.37 -2.33
N ARG A 34 -10.10 -8.59 -1.20
CA ARG A 34 -10.54 -7.50 -0.29
C ARG A 34 -9.32 -6.80 0.32
N LEU A 35 -8.37 -7.55 0.86
CA LEU A 35 -7.16 -7.01 1.49
C LEU A 35 -6.34 -6.16 0.50
N ALA A 36 -6.23 -6.59 -0.75
CA ALA A 36 -5.53 -5.82 -1.78
C ALA A 36 -6.22 -4.48 -2.09
N ARG A 37 -7.56 -4.45 -2.14
CA ARG A 37 -8.33 -3.21 -2.28
C ARG A 37 -8.14 -2.27 -1.09
N ASP A 38 -8.19 -2.82 0.13
CA ASP A 38 -8.00 -2.05 1.35
C ASP A 38 -6.58 -1.46 1.41
N ALA A 39 -5.56 -2.28 1.10
CA ALA A 39 -4.16 -1.85 1.05
C ALA A 39 -3.95 -0.70 0.06
N ARG A 40 -4.61 -0.73 -1.11
CA ARG A 40 -4.56 0.35 -2.10
C ARG A 40 -5.10 1.66 -1.54
N GLY A 41 -6.18 1.63 -0.76
CA GLY A 41 -6.77 2.79 -0.12
C GLY A 41 -5.80 3.50 0.84
N THR A 42 -4.98 2.74 1.57
CA THR A 42 -3.99 3.30 2.51
C THR A 42 -2.95 4.20 1.85
N LYS A 43 -2.72 4.06 0.53
CA LYS A 43 -1.79 4.91 -0.23
C LYS A 43 -2.34 6.33 -0.47
N ILE A 44 -3.65 6.54 -0.27
CA ILE A 44 -4.38 7.76 -0.62
C ILE A 44 -4.83 8.52 0.63
N TYR A 45 -5.49 7.82 1.57
CA TYR A 45 -6.03 8.44 2.77
C TYR A 45 -4.93 8.82 3.77
N GLU A 46 -5.26 9.74 4.69
CA GLU A 46 -4.37 10.25 5.73
C GLU A 46 -3.02 10.77 5.17
N GLY A 47 -3.12 11.43 4.02
CA GLY A 47 -1.99 11.97 3.25
C GLY A 47 -1.46 10.97 2.23
N ALA A 48 -1.68 11.26 0.95
CA ALA A 48 -1.21 10.43 -0.16
C ALA A 48 0.30 10.19 -0.10
N ASN A 49 0.76 9.04 -0.58
CA ASN A 49 2.17 8.65 -0.48
C ASN A 49 3.13 9.64 -1.16
N ASP A 50 2.74 10.27 -2.26
CA ASP A 50 3.55 11.30 -2.92
C ASP A 50 3.70 12.55 -2.03
N ILE A 51 2.63 12.95 -1.34
CA ILE A 51 2.68 14.04 -0.36
C ILE A 51 3.56 13.67 0.82
N GLN A 52 3.48 12.44 1.32
CA GLN A 52 4.36 11.95 2.38
C GLN A 52 5.83 12.02 1.97
N ARG A 53 6.17 11.64 0.73
CA ARG A 53 7.54 11.78 0.20
C ARG A 53 7.99 13.24 0.18
N LEU A 54 7.15 14.15 -0.32
CA LEU A 54 7.46 15.59 -0.34
C LEU A 54 7.73 16.15 1.07
N VAL A 55 6.90 15.79 2.05
CA VAL A 55 7.07 16.22 3.45
C VAL A 55 8.37 15.67 4.04
N ILE A 56 8.68 14.40 3.80
CA ILE A 56 9.92 13.77 4.25
C ILE A 56 11.13 14.46 3.61
N SER A 57 11.12 14.68 2.30
CA SER A 57 12.22 15.36 1.60
C SER A 57 12.46 16.76 2.14
N ARG A 58 11.40 17.54 2.39
CA ARG A 58 11.52 18.87 3.01
C ARG A 58 12.14 18.82 4.39
N ALA A 59 11.74 17.85 5.22
CA ALA A 59 12.29 17.68 6.56
C ALA A 59 13.80 17.32 6.53
N LEU A 60 14.23 16.50 5.56
CA LEU A 60 15.64 16.13 5.38
C LEU A 60 16.50 17.27 4.79
N LEU A 61 15.92 18.19 4.02
CA LEU A 61 16.65 19.33 3.45
C LEU A 61 16.71 20.53 4.39
N ALA A 62 15.88 20.56 5.43
CA ALA A 62 15.86 21.60 6.45
C ALA A 62 16.84 21.31 7.62
N SER A 63 17.46 20.14 7.63
CA SER A 63 18.47 19.71 8.62
C SER A 63 19.88 20.01 8.16
#